data_AF-A0A9N9JUX9-F1
#
_entry.id   AF-A0A9N9JUX9-F1
#
_cell.length_a   1.000
_cell.length_b   1.000
_cell.length_c   1.000
_cell.angle_alpha   90.00
_cell.angle_beta   90.00
_cell.angle_gamma   90.00
#
_symmetry.space_group_name_H-M   'P 1'
#
loop_
_entity.id
_entity.type
_entity.pdbx_description
1 polymer ?
#
loop_
_entity_poly.entity_id
_entity_poly.type
_entity_poly.pdbx_seq_one_letter_code
_entity_poly.pdbx_strand_id
1 'polypeptide(L)'
;MPDPVWIHFIQLEHVVGFKQKRRECKYCESQINNSLRAARTHFRNCDLVTSEQKKNYFGDLYEENNSNISINISDTSSPVVSTSASALVAPTNTSLVISTSSTSNKK
;
A
#
# COMPACT_ATOMS: atom_id res chain seq x y z
N MET A 1 -19.67 -4.09 -25.11
CA MET A 1 -18.33 -3.50 -24.99
C MET A 1 -17.91 -3.55 -23.52
N PRO A 2 -16.70 -4.02 -23.19
CA PRO A 2 -16.19 -3.94 -21.83
C PRO A 2 -16.02 -2.47 -21.41
N ASP A 3 -16.15 -2.19 -20.11
CA ASP A 3 -15.96 -0.83 -19.58
C ASP A 3 -14.54 -0.32 -19.86
N PRO A 4 -14.35 0.94 -20.33
CA PRO A 4 -13.03 1.44 -20.66
C PRO A 4 -12.09 1.53 -19.46
N VAL A 5 -12.57 1.47 -18.22
CA VAL A 5 -11.71 1.46 -17.03
C VAL A 5 -10.71 0.29 -17.06
N TRP A 6 -11.06 -0.81 -17.74
CA TRP A 6 -10.22 -1.99 -17.82
C TRP A 6 -8.90 -1.75 -18.55
N ILE A 7 -8.76 -0.68 -19.34
CA ILE A 7 -7.47 -0.33 -19.97
C ILE A 7 -6.39 0.01 -18.93
N HIS A 8 -6.79 0.37 -17.70
CA HIS A 8 -5.91 0.74 -16.59
C HIS A 8 -5.53 -0.45 -15.70
N PHE A 9 -6.03 -1.65 -15.99
CA PHE A 9 -5.82 -2.84 -15.17
C PHE A 9 -5.31 -4.02 -16.01
N ILE A 10 -4.33 -4.74 -15.49
CA ILE A 10 -3.85 -6.00 -16.05
C ILE A 10 -4.74 -7.12 -15.52
N GLN A 11 -5.22 -8.00 -16.40
CA GLN A 11 -5.89 -9.21 -15.96
C GLN A 11 -4.84 -10.19 -15.43
N LEU A 12 -4.96 -10.57 -14.16
CA LEU A 12 -4.17 -11.65 -13.63
C LEU A 12 -4.86 -12.98 -13.92
N GLU A 13 -4.04 -14.00 -14.11
CA GLU A 13 -4.49 -15.40 -14.12
C GLU A 13 -4.99 -15.81 -12.72
N HIS A 14 -5.14 -17.12 -12.49
CA HIS A 14 -5.49 -17.60 -11.17
C HIS A 14 -4.40 -17.25 -10.15
N VAL A 15 -4.71 -16.34 -9.24
CA VAL A 15 -3.85 -16.03 -8.09
C VAL A 15 -4.11 -17.05 -6.99
N VAL A 16 -3.08 -17.83 -6.65
CA VAL A 16 -3.15 -18.85 -5.58
C VAL A 16 -3.60 -18.21 -4.26
N GLY A 17 -4.53 -18.85 -3.57
CA GLY A 17 -5.11 -18.34 -2.31
C GLY A 17 -6.35 -17.46 -2.49
N PHE A 18 -6.68 -17.03 -3.72
CA PHE A 18 -7.91 -16.30 -4.01
C PHE A 18 -8.91 -17.18 -4.77
N LYS A 19 -10.17 -17.16 -4.33
CA LYS A 19 -11.29 -17.85 -5.01
C LYS A 19 -11.77 -17.12 -6.26
N GLN A 20 -11.50 -15.80 -6.34
CA GLN A 20 -11.97 -14.94 -7.42
C GLN A 20 -10.79 -14.50 -8.29
N LYS A 21 -11.05 -14.28 -9.58
CA LYS A 21 -10.09 -13.65 -10.49
C LYS A 21 -9.70 -12.26 -9.97
N ARG A 22 -8.43 -11.92 -10.12
CA ARG A 22 -7.87 -10.65 -9.66
C ARG A 22 -7.43 -9.83 -10.87
N ARG A 23 -7.29 -8.54 -10.65
CA ARG A 23 -6.71 -7.60 -11.60
C ARG A 23 -5.73 -6.71 -10.88
N GLU A 24 -4.69 -6.32 -11.58
CA GLU A 24 -3.64 -5.47 -11.04
C GLU A 24 -3.72 -4.07 -11.64
N CYS A 25 -3.61 -3.05 -10.80
CA CYS A 25 -3.53 -1.67 -11.26
C CYS A 25 -2.19 -1.42 -11.95
N LYS A 26 -2.20 -0.87 -13.18
CA LYS A 26 -0.95 -0.56 -13.93
C LYS A 26 -0.08 0.52 -13.28
N TYR A 27 -0.61 1.25 -12.31
CA TYR A 27 0.05 2.42 -11.72
C TYR A 27 0.66 2.14 -10.35
N CYS A 28 -0.07 1.42 -9.50
CA CYS A 28 0.34 1.13 -8.12
C CYS A 28 0.49 -0.37 -7.82
N GLU A 29 0.36 -1.22 -8.85
CA GLU A 29 0.54 -2.67 -8.74
C GLU A 29 -0.39 -3.35 -7.72
N SER A 30 -1.39 -2.61 -7.22
CA SER A 30 -2.34 -3.12 -6.24
C SER A 30 -3.32 -4.08 -6.90
N GLN A 31 -3.52 -5.23 -6.27
CA GLN A 31 -4.45 -6.26 -6.75
C GLN A 31 -5.85 -6.07 -6.20
N ILE A 32 -6.81 -5.92 -7.11
CA ILE A 32 -8.23 -5.81 -6.82
C ILE A 32 -8.99 -7.05 -7.32
N ASN A 33 -10.19 -7.25 -6.78
CA ASN A 33 -11.10 -8.25 -7.33
C ASN A 33 -11.51 -7.85 -8.76
N ASN A 34 -11.75 -8.84 -9.63
CA ASN A 34 -12.28 -8.63 -10.98
C ASN A 34 -13.77 -8.21 -10.94
N SER A 35 -14.02 -7.02 -10.39
CA SER A 35 -15.34 -6.40 -10.24
C SER A 35 -15.27 -4.96 -10.75
N LEU A 36 -16.22 -4.58 -11.59
CA LEU A 36 -16.27 -3.22 -12.16
C LEU A 36 -16.35 -2.15 -11.07
N ARG A 37 -17.09 -2.43 -9.99
CA ARG A 37 -17.19 -1.52 -8.85
C ARG A 37 -15.84 -1.31 -8.18
N ALA A 38 -15.11 -2.41 -7.94
CA ALA A 38 -13.78 -2.34 -7.33
C ALA A 38 -12.78 -1.57 -8.22
N ALA A 39 -12.83 -1.80 -9.54
CA ALA A 39 -11.97 -1.12 -10.50
C ALA A 39 -12.22 0.39 -10.55
N ARG A 40 -13.48 0.82 -10.66
CA ARG A 40 -13.83 2.26 -10.66
C ARG A 40 -13.47 2.93 -9.35
N THR A 41 -13.76 2.30 -8.21
CA THR A 41 -13.41 2.84 -6.89
C THR A 41 -11.90 2.96 -6.73
N HIS A 42 -11.15 1.93 -7.10
CA HIS A 42 -9.69 1.98 -7.04
C HIS A 42 -9.13 3.05 -7.99
N PHE A 43 -9.57 3.09 -9.25
CA PHE A 43 -9.08 4.07 -10.22
C PHE A 43 -9.33 5.53 -9.78
N ARG A 44 -10.47 5.81 -9.16
CA ARG A 44 -10.78 7.13 -8.59
C ARG A 44 -9.81 7.51 -7.46
N ASN A 45 -9.51 6.55 -6.58
CA ASN A 45 -8.77 6.79 -5.34
C ASN A 45 -7.28 6.45 -5.43
N CYS A 46 -6.79 5.96 -6.56
CA CYS A 46 -5.38 5.60 -6.72
C CYS A 46 -4.54 6.87 -6.80
N ASP A 47 -3.63 7.06 -5.85
CA ASP A 47 -2.78 8.25 -5.76
C ASP A 47 -1.77 8.33 -6.91
N LEU A 48 -1.44 7.19 -7.54
CA LEU A 48 -0.50 7.11 -8.66
C LEU A 48 -1.17 7.32 -10.03
N VAL A 49 -2.50 7.39 -10.08
CA VAL A 49 -3.23 7.79 -11.30
C VAL A 49 -3.34 9.31 -11.30
N THR A 50 -2.93 9.96 -12.39
CA THR A 50 -2.96 11.42 -12.48
C THR A 50 -4.38 11.96 -12.50
N SER A 51 -4.60 13.17 -11.97
CA SER A 51 -5.92 13.83 -12.05
C SER A 51 -6.41 13.99 -13.50
N GLU A 52 -5.50 14.16 -14.47
CA GLU A 52 -5.83 14.18 -15.90
C GLU A 52 -6.43 12.85 -16.37
N GLN A 53 -5.82 11.71 -16.03
CA GLN A 53 -6.34 10.39 -16.38
C GLN A 53 -7.69 10.12 -15.72
N LYS A 54 -7.86 10.54 -14.46
CA LYS A 54 -9.13 10.43 -13.74
C LYS A 54 -10.21 11.28 -14.40
N LYS A 55 -9.90 12.54 -14.75
CA LYS A 55 -10.81 13.45 -15.44
C LYS A 55 -11.17 12.94 -16.84
N ASN A 56 -10.23 12.37 -17.58
CA ASN A 56 -10.49 11.81 -18.91
C ASN A 56 -11.50 10.64 -18.86
N TYR A 57 -11.52 9.85 -17.78
CA TYR A 57 -12.46 8.75 -17.61
C TYR A 57 -13.81 9.18 -17.00
N PHE A 58 -13.78 9.93 -15.90
CA PHE A 58 -14.98 10.33 -15.16
C PHE A 58 -15.65 11.61 -15.71
N GLY A 59 -14.98 12.31 -16.62
CA GLY A 59 -15.42 13.60 -17.15
C GLY A 59 -15.41 14.71 -16.10
N ASP A 60 -16.26 15.71 -16.31
CA ASP A 60 -16.43 16.85 -15.40
C ASP A 60 -17.06 16.47 -14.05
N LEU A 61 -17.47 15.20 -13.87
CA LEU A 61 -17.94 14.66 -12.59
C LEU A 61 -16.78 14.23 -11.67
N TYR A 62 -15.53 14.33 -12.12
CA TYR A 62 -14.36 14.17 -11.26
C TYR A 62 -14.17 15.41 -10.39
N GLU A 63 -14.93 15.45 -9.30
CA GLU A 63 -14.60 16.31 -8.16
C GLU A 63 -13.33 15.73 -7.53
N GLU A 64 -12.20 16.45 -7.67
CA GLU A 64 -10.96 16.15 -6.98
C GLU A 64 -11.23 16.26 -5.48
N ASN A 65 -11.65 15.15 -4.89
CA ASN A 65 -11.85 15.08 -3.46
C ASN A 65 -10.46 15.15 -2.86
N ASN A 66 -10.12 16.32 -2.33
CA ASN A 66 -8.85 16.71 -1.72
C ASN A 66 -8.62 15.97 -0.39
N SER A 67 -8.82 14.65 -0.42
CA SER A 67 -8.58 13.74 0.69
C SER A 67 -7.09 13.45 0.71
N ASN A 68 -6.34 14.37 1.31
CA ASN A 68 -4.95 14.17 1.70
C ASN A 68 -4.88 12.99 2.68
N ILE A 69 -4.84 11.75 2.16
CA ILE A 69 -4.55 10.56 2.94
C ILE A 69 -3.02 10.47 3.00
N SER A 70 -2.46 10.93 4.10
CA SER A 70 -1.06 10.72 4.44
C SER A 70 -0.88 9.23 4.75
N ILE A 71 -0.42 8.45 3.77
CA ILE A 71 0.00 7.07 4.01
C ILE A 71 1.34 7.14 4.74
N ASN A 72 1.33 6.95 6.06
CA ASN A 72 2.55 6.71 6.82
C ASN A 72 3.08 5.33 6.45
N ILE A 73 3.98 5.27 5.48
CA ILE A 73 4.68 4.04 5.09
C ILE A 73 5.73 3.79 6.17
N SER A 74 5.39 3.02 7.19
CA SER A 74 6.37 2.49 8.13
C SER A 74 7.26 1.51 7.37
N ASP A 75 8.44 1.99 7.01
CA ASP A 75 9.56 1.25 6.45
C ASP A 75 9.87 0.04 7.35
N THR A 76 9.35 -1.13 6.97
CA THR A 76 9.76 -2.40 7.60
C THR A 76 10.81 -2.99 6.67
N SER A 77 12.00 -2.40 6.74
CA SER A 77 13.22 -2.95 6.17
C SER A 77 13.33 -4.42 6.57
N SER A 78 13.15 -5.30 5.58
CA SER A 78 13.38 -6.73 5.70
C SER A 78 14.89 -6.98 5.75
N PRO A 79 15.45 -7.64 6.78
CA PRO A 79 16.81 -8.12 6.69
C PRO A 79 16.83 -9.39 5.83
N VAL A 80 17.56 -9.27 4.73
CA VAL A 80 17.97 -10.35 3.82
C VAL A 80 18.51 -11.56 4.58
N VAL A 81 18.01 -12.73 4.22
CA VAL A 81 18.51 -14.04 4.65
C VAL A 81 19.89 -14.26 4.02
N SER A 82 20.91 -14.49 4.86
CA SER A 82 22.15 -15.17 4.46
C SER A 82 22.80 -15.90 5.64
N THR A 83 22.56 -17.21 5.66
CA THR A 83 23.54 -18.30 5.81
C THR A 83 24.49 -18.31 7.03
N SER A 84 24.26 -19.26 7.95
CA SER A 84 25.18 -20.37 8.34
C SER A 84 24.90 -20.82 9.78
N ALA A 85 24.69 -22.13 9.96
CA ALA A 85 24.53 -22.78 11.25
C ALA A 85 25.84 -22.83 12.05
N SER A 86 25.80 -22.50 13.35
CA SER A 86 26.22 -23.37 14.48
C SER A 86 26.49 -22.57 15.76
N ALA A 87 26.16 -23.23 16.88
CA ALA A 87 26.64 -23.04 18.26
C ALA A 87 25.98 -21.97 19.16
N LEU A 88 25.01 -22.45 19.95
CA LEU A 88 24.98 -22.39 21.43
C LEU A 88 25.90 -21.37 22.12
N VAL A 89 25.31 -20.38 22.80
CA VAL A 89 25.58 -20.03 24.21
C VAL A 89 24.56 -18.99 24.71
N ALA A 90 23.81 -19.32 25.77
CA ALA A 90 23.35 -18.37 26.78
C ALA A 90 24.34 -18.42 27.96
N PRO A 91 24.24 -17.64 29.04
CA PRO A 91 23.36 -16.50 29.35
C PRO A 91 24.16 -15.29 29.93
N THR A 92 23.45 -14.33 30.55
CA THR A 92 23.77 -13.64 31.83
C THR A 92 23.90 -12.11 31.77
N ASN A 93 22.93 -11.47 32.45
CA ASN A 93 22.94 -10.23 33.25
C ASN A 93 23.74 -9.00 32.77
N THR A 94 23.13 -7.80 32.86
CA THR A 94 23.40 -6.81 33.93
C THR A 94 22.69 -5.47 33.64
N SER A 95 21.95 -5.01 34.66
CA SER A 95 21.56 -3.66 35.08
C SER A 95 21.19 -2.52 34.11
N LEU A 96 19.93 -2.10 34.25
CA LEU A 96 19.47 -0.80 34.79
C LEU A 96 20.21 0.49 34.33
N VAL A 97 19.51 1.36 33.60
CA VAL A 97 19.46 2.81 33.87
C VAL A 97 18.13 3.40 33.41
N ILE A 98 17.37 3.92 34.37
CA ILE A 98 16.26 4.85 34.18
C ILE A 98 16.88 6.24 34.07
N SER A 99 16.58 6.98 33.01
CA SER A 99 16.86 8.42 32.94
C SER A 99 15.57 9.15 32.61
N THR A 100 14.91 9.66 33.64
CA THR A 100 13.87 10.68 33.58
C THR A 100 14.51 12.05 33.46
N SER A 101 14.00 12.90 32.57
CA SER A 101 14.16 14.36 32.70
C SER A 101 13.11 15.11 31.87
N SER A 102 12.04 15.47 32.57
CA SER A 102 11.33 16.75 32.61
C SER A 102 11.49 17.72 31.44
N THR A 103 10.40 17.92 30.67
CA THR A 103 10.20 19.10 29.82
C THR A 103 9.81 20.30 30.68
N SER A 104 10.64 21.34 30.58
CA SER A 104 10.40 22.69 31.09
C SER A 104 10.15 23.61 29.90
N ASN A 105 9.15 24.49 30.01
CA ASN A 105 8.95 25.81 29.37
C ASN A 105 7.45 26.02 29.09
N LYS A 106 6.74 26.91 29.81
CA LYS A 106 6.86 28.39 29.84
C LYS A 106 6.41 29.03 28.51
N LYS A 107 5.14 29.43 28.45
CA LYS A 107 4.77 30.84 28.23
C LYS A 107 3.34 31.09 28.69
#